data_AF-A0A2T2VJE1-F1
#
_entry.id   AF-A0A2T2VJE1-F1
#
_cell.length_a   1.000
_cell.length_b   1.000
_cell.length_c   1.000
_cell.angle_alpha   90.00
_cell.angle_beta   90.00
_cell.angle_gamma   90.00
#
_symmetry.space_group_name_H-M   'P 1'
#
loop_
_entity.id
_entity.type
_entity.pdbx_description
1 polymer ?
#
loop_
_entity_poly.entity_id
_entity_poly.type
_entity_poly.pdbx_seq_one_letter_code
_entity_poly.pdbx_strand_id
1 'polypeptide(L)'
;MYKYFLISVLIVIVLVLLWASFQPQALWVFIILGPLILLGLYDLLQKNHTILRNFPVIGHFRYLFESIRPEINQYFVESDIEGRPFNRINRSIIYQRAKDVLDKEPFGTRMDYYETGYEWLLHSASPVHELNDDMRITIGGPDCKKPYSASILNISALSFGSLSGK
;
A
#
# COMPACT_ATOMS: atom_id res chain seq x y z
N MET A 1 -15.63 15.39 6.57
CA MET A 1 -14.35 16.10 6.69
C MET A 1 -14.06 17.05 5.53
N TYR A 2 -14.28 16.64 4.27
CA TYR A 2 -14.16 17.54 3.10
C TYR A 2 -14.94 18.87 3.21
N LYS A 3 -16.12 18.89 3.86
CA LYS A 3 -16.88 20.13 4.12
C LYS A 3 -16.07 21.14 4.94
N TYR A 4 -15.34 20.69 5.96
CA TYR A 4 -14.48 21.55 6.77
C TYR A 4 -13.30 22.10 5.97
N PHE A 5 -12.74 21.31 5.05
CA PHE A 5 -11.69 21.76 4.13
C PHE A 5 -12.21 22.84 3.18
N LEU A 6 -13.39 22.67 2.59
CA LEU A 6 -13.99 23.70 1.73
C LEU A 6 -14.28 25.00 2.49
N ILE A 7 -14.78 24.89 3.73
CA ILE A 7 -15.02 26.05 4.61
C ILE A 7 -13.69 26.74 4.95
N SER A 8 -12.64 25.99 5.30
CA SER A 8 -11.34 26.58 5.62
C SER A 8 -10.71 27.28 4.41
N VAL A 9 -10.83 26.70 3.21
CA VAL A 9 -10.36 27.33 1.96
C VAL A 9 -11.11 28.64 1.70
N LEU A 10 -12.43 28.65 1.86
CA LEU A 10 -13.24 29.86 1.70
C LEU A 10 -12.83 30.96 2.69
N ILE A 11 -12.64 30.61 3.96
CA ILE A 11 -12.20 31.54 5.01
C ILE A 11 -10.84 32.13 4.65
N VAL A 12 -9.88 31.30 4.23
CA VAL A 12 -8.55 31.76 3.83
C VAL A 12 -8.63 32.72 2.63
N ILE A 13 -9.43 32.40 1.61
CA ILE A 13 -9.62 33.29 0.46
C ILE A 13 -10.20 34.64 0.90
N VAL A 14 -11.24 34.64 1.75
CA VAL A 14 -11.86 35.88 2.26
C VAL A 14 -10.86 36.69 3.09
N LEU A 15 -10.09 36.07 3.98
CA LEU A 15 -9.09 36.76 4.78
C LEU A 15 -7.99 37.38 3.92
N VAL A 16 -7.52 36.69 2.89
CA VAL A 16 -6.50 37.24 1.96
C VAL A 16 -7.07 38.40 1.14
N LEU A 17 -8.33 38.32 0.68
CA LEU A 17 -8.99 39.42 -0.02
C LEU A 17 -9.23 40.64 0.89
N LEU A 18 -9.61 40.41 2.16
CA LEU A 18 -9.73 41.47 3.15
C LEU A 18 -8.37 42.10 3.47
N TRP A 19 -7.29 41.34 3.46
CA TRP A 19 -5.96 41.89 3.65
C TRP A 19 -5.49 42.67 2.41
N ALA A 20 -5.80 42.17 1.21
CA ALA A 20 -5.49 42.81 -0.05
C ALA A 20 -6.17 44.18 -0.23
N SER A 21 -7.31 44.41 0.42
CA SER A 21 -8.00 45.72 0.38
C SER A 21 -7.22 46.82 1.11
N PHE A 22 -6.39 46.47 2.09
CA PHE A 22 -5.49 47.41 2.78
C PHE A 22 -4.09 47.46 2.14
N GLN A 23 -3.60 46.31 1.65
CA GLN A 23 -2.28 46.16 1.07
C GLN A 23 -2.34 45.25 -0.18
N PRO A 24 -2.33 45.82 -1.40
CA PRO A 24 -2.47 45.04 -2.64
C PRO A 24 -1.41 43.93 -2.83
N GLN A 25 -0.26 44.09 -2.17
CA GLN A 25 0.84 43.12 -2.15
C GLN A 25 0.46 41.78 -1.49
N ALA A 26 -0.59 41.74 -0.67
CA ALA A 26 -1.09 40.50 -0.07
C ALA A 26 -1.58 39.47 -1.11
N LEU A 27 -1.90 39.90 -2.35
CA LEU A 27 -2.29 38.99 -3.43
C LEU A 27 -1.17 38.02 -3.83
N TRP A 28 0.10 38.36 -3.59
CA TRP A 28 1.23 37.47 -3.87
C TRP A 28 1.17 36.16 -3.06
N VAL A 29 0.46 36.14 -1.94
CA VAL A 29 0.25 34.93 -1.13
C VAL A 29 -0.52 33.85 -1.92
N PHE A 30 -1.39 34.25 -2.87
CA PHE A 30 -2.09 33.30 -3.75
C PHE A 30 -1.15 32.52 -4.69
N ILE A 31 0.07 32.98 -4.92
CA ILE A 31 1.05 32.21 -5.69
C ILE A 31 1.42 30.90 -4.96
N ILE A 32 1.43 30.93 -3.62
CA ILE A 32 1.73 29.75 -2.79
C ILE A 32 0.44 29.00 -2.44
N LEU A 33 -0.62 29.73 -2.04
CA LEU A 33 -1.90 29.13 -1.64
C LEU A 33 -2.69 28.56 -2.82
N GLY A 34 -2.63 29.19 -3.99
CA GLY A 34 -3.37 28.79 -5.19
C GLY A 34 -3.08 27.34 -5.61
N PRO A 35 -1.81 26.94 -5.77
CA PRO A 35 -1.44 25.55 -6.05
C PRO A 35 -1.94 24.57 -4.99
N LEU A 36 -1.87 24.91 -3.70
CA LEU A 36 -2.37 24.08 -2.61
C LEU A 36 -3.89 23.90 -2.66
N ILE A 37 -4.63 24.96 -2.98
CA ILE A 37 -6.09 24.92 -3.15
C ILE A 37 -6.45 24.05 -4.36
N LEU A 38 -5.75 24.23 -5.48
CA LEU A 38 -5.96 23.42 -6.69
C LEU A 38 -5.67 21.93 -6.43
N LEU A 39 -4.58 21.63 -5.73
CA LEU A 39 -4.21 20.26 -5.34
C LEU A 39 -5.26 19.64 -4.40
N GLY A 40 -5.76 20.40 -3.42
CA GLY A 40 -6.84 19.95 -2.55
C GLY A 40 -8.17 19.74 -3.30
N LEU A 41 -8.49 20.57 -4.29
CA LEU A 41 -9.66 20.37 -5.15
C LEU A 41 -9.50 19.11 -6.02
N TYR A 42 -8.31 18.87 -6.56
CA TYR A 42 -7.98 17.64 -7.29
C TYR A 42 -8.14 16.40 -6.39
N ASP A 43 -7.64 16.45 -5.15
CA ASP A 43 -7.78 15.39 -4.16
C ASP A 43 -9.25 15.06 -3.84
N LEU A 44 -10.12 16.06 -3.83
CA LEU A 44 -11.56 15.87 -3.61
C LEU A 44 -12.28 15.22 -4.78
N LEU A 45 -11.83 15.51 -6.00
CA LEU A 45 -12.43 15.02 -7.24
C LEU A 45 -11.95 13.60 -7.58
N GLN A 46 -10.71 13.22 -7.21
CA GLN A 46 -10.22 11.89 -7.52
C GLN A 46 -11.02 10.80 -6.77
N LYS A 47 -11.25 9.67 -7.45
CA LYS A 47 -11.98 8.52 -6.89
C LYS A 47 -11.07 7.38 -6.41
N ASN A 48 -9.78 7.45 -6.72
CA ASN A 48 -8.84 6.35 -6.52
C ASN A 48 -8.31 6.26 -5.09
N HIS A 49 -8.04 7.40 -4.44
CA HIS A 49 -7.44 7.45 -3.11
C HIS A 49 -8.42 7.97 -2.07
N THR A 50 -9.09 7.06 -1.36
CA THR A 50 -10.07 7.38 -0.31
C THR A 50 -9.48 8.27 0.81
N ILE A 51 -8.21 8.09 1.15
CA ILE A 51 -7.53 8.88 2.19
C ILE A 51 -7.36 10.34 1.73
N LEU A 52 -6.82 10.57 0.53
CA LEU A 52 -6.65 11.92 -0.04
C LEU A 52 -7.99 12.64 -0.18
N ARG A 53 -9.04 11.92 -0.54
CA ARG A 53 -10.39 12.49 -0.64
C ARG A 53 -10.98 12.91 0.71
N ASN A 54 -10.67 12.19 1.78
CA ASN A 54 -11.14 12.52 3.13
C ASN A 54 -10.28 13.58 3.81
N PHE A 55 -8.98 13.63 3.49
CA PHE A 55 -7.99 14.54 4.04
C PHE A 55 -7.18 15.20 2.90
N PRO A 56 -7.78 16.15 2.15
CA PRO A 56 -7.11 16.83 1.04
C PRO A 56 -5.85 17.53 1.51
N VAL A 57 -4.80 17.55 0.69
CA VAL A 57 -3.47 18.13 1.01
C VAL A 57 -2.73 17.37 2.12
N ILE A 58 -3.34 17.21 3.31
CA ILE A 58 -2.71 16.60 4.49
C ILE A 58 -2.43 15.11 4.26
N GLY A 59 -3.29 14.40 3.52
CA GLY A 59 -3.12 12.99 3.23
C GLY A 59 -1.83 12.66 2.45
N HIS A 60 -1.24 13.63 1.73
CA HIS A 60 0.03 13.45 1.02
C HIS A 60 1.20 13.22 1.99
N PHE A 61 1.17 13.81 3.19
CA PHE A 61 2.19 13.55 4.20
C PHE A 61 2.25 12.09 4.63
N ARG A 62 1.10 11.41 4.69
CA ARG A 62 1.07 9.97 4.99
C ARG A 62 1.90 9.20 3.97
N TYR A 63 1.68 9.45 2.67
CA TYR A 63 2.38 8.75 1.60
C TYR A 63 3.86 9.13 1.53
N LEU A 64 4.20 10.39 1.82
CA LEU A 64 5.59 10.83 1.95
C LEU A 64 6.32 10.12 3.09
N PHE A 65 5.70 10.01 4.27
CA PHE A 65 6.29 9.27 5.38
C PHE A 65 6.33 7.76 5.10
N GLU A 66 5.33 7.23 4.40
CA GLU A 66 5.33 5.84 3.95
C GLU A 66 6.49 5.55 2.99
N SER A 67 6.87 6.50 2.14
CA SER A 67 8.00 6.34 1.22
C SER A 67 9.37 6.50 1.87
N ILE A 68 9.51 7.30 2.95
CA ILE A 68 10.77 7.51 3.69
C ILE A 68 11.00 6.44 4.77
N ARG A 69 9.92 5.80 5.22
CA ARG A 69 9.96 4.76 6.25
C ARG A 69 10.88 3.58 5.92
N PRO A 70 10.92 2.99 4.71
CA PRO A 70 11.80 1.85 4.44
C PRO A 70 13.27 2.19 4.66
N GLU A 71 13.73 3.37 4.24
CA GLU A 71 15.10 3.82 4.44
C GLU A 71 15.39 3.99 5.94
N ILE A 72 14.51 4.67 6.68
CA ILE A 72 14.70 4.85 8.12
C ILE A 72 14.74 3.49 8.83
N ASN A 73 13.83 2.57 8.50
CA ASN A 73 13.80 1.26 9.14
C ASN A 73 15.04 0.43 8.81
N GLN A 74 15.49 0.43 7.56
CA GLN A 74 16.67 -0.33 7.14
C GLN A 74 17.95 0.11 7.86
N TYR A 75 18.09 1.41 8.18
CA TYR A 75 19.31 1.92 8.82
C TYR A 75 19.22 2.03 10.35
N PHE A 76 18.02 2.15 10.93
CA PHE A 76 17.86 2.47 12.35
C PHE A 76 17.06 1.46 13.19
N VAL A 77 16.28 0.56 12.59
CA VAL A 77 15.27 -0.22 13.35
C VAL A 77 15.25 -1.71 13.01
N GLU A 78 15.42 -2.08 11.73
CA GLU A 78 15.37 -3.42 11.14
C GLU A 78 14.51 -4.47 11.86
N SER A 79 13.20 -4.49 11.54
CA SER A 79 12.49 -5.74 11.23
C SER A 79 11.14 -5.43 10.52
N ASP A 80 10.95 -5.96 9.32
CA ASP A 80 9.65 -5.92 8.61
C ASP A 80 8.73 -7.10 9.01
N ILE A 81 9.26 -8.01 9.83
CA ILE A 81 8.66 -9.29 10.21
C ILE A 81 7.97 -9.28 11.57
N GLU A 82 8.31 -8.38 12.50
CA GLU A 82 7.80 -8.42 13.89
C GLU A 82 6.41 -7.77 14.09
N GLY A 83 5.63 -7.58 13.03
CA GLY A 83 4.28 -7.01 13.15
C GLY A 83 3.22 -8.03 13.58
N ARG A 84 2.51 -7.78 14.70
CA ARG A 84 1.32 -8.55 15.11
C ARG A 84 0.02 -7.79 14.80
N PRO A 85 -1.09 -8.48 14.42
CA PRO A 85 -1.20 -9.91 14.08
C PRO A 85 -0.66 -10.24 12.68
N PHE A 86 -0.50 -9.24 11.81
CA PHE A 86 0.08 -9.40 10.48
C PHE A 86 1.30 -8.49 10.34
N ASN A 87 2.41 -9.07 9.88
CA ASN A 87 3.64 -8.34 9.59
C ASN A 87 3.50 -7.47 8.34
N ARG A 88 4.51 -6.64 8.05
CA ARG A 88 4.45 -5.70 6.93
C ARG A 88 4.43 -6.43 5.59
N ILE A 89 5.27 -7.45 5.44
CA ILE A 89 5.39 -8.27 4.23
C ILE A 89 4.02 -8.84 3.83
N ASN A 90 3.28 -9.39 4.78
CA ASN A 90 1.95 -9.93 4.53
C ASN A 90 0.98 -8.84 4.07
N ARG A 91 0.98 -7.67 4.73
CA ARG A 91 0.11 -6.55 4.35
C ARG A 91 0.45 -5.99 2.97
N SER A 92 1.74 -5.83 2.64
CA SER A 92 2.17 -5.30 1.35
C SER A 92 1.76 -6.21 0.21
N ILE A 93 1.93 -7.53 0.36
CA ILE A 93 1.49 -8.52 -0.63
C ILE A 93 -0.03 -8.42 -0.83
N ILE A 94 -0.81 -8.34 0.25
CA ILE A 94 -2.27 -8.18 0.16
C ILE A 94 -2.63 -6.90 -0.61
N TYR A 95 -1.99 -5.77 -0.30
CA TYR A 95 -2.26 -4.51 -0.99
C TYR A 95 -1.82 -4.50 -2.45
N GLN A 96 -0.68 -5.09 -2.78
CA GLN A 96 -0.19 -5.20 -4.15
C GLN A 96 -1.15 -6.04 -5.00
N ARG A 97 -1.54 -7.22 -4.50
CA ARG A 97 -2.53 -8.09 -5.15
C ARG A 97 -3.89 -7.41 -5.30
N ALA A 98 -4.37 -6.74 -4.26
CA ALA A 98 -5.65 -6.02 -4.30
C ALA A 98 -5.67 -4.86 -5.32
N LYS A 99 -4.50 -4.30 -5.63
CA LYS A 99 -4.33 -3.23 -6.62
C LYS A 99 -3.90 -3.76 -8.00
N ASP A 100 -3.78 -5.07 -8.18
CA ASP A 100 -3.25 -5.70 -9.39
C ASP A 100 -1.87 -5.16 -9.80
N VAL A 101 -1.01 -4.95 -8.80
CA VAL A 101 0.37 -4.50 -8.95
C VAL A 101 1.31 -5.68 -8.66
N LEU A 102 2.48 -5.68 -9.30
CA LEU A 102 3.53 -6.67 -9.09
C LEU A 102 3.77 -6.90 -7.59
N ASP A 103 3.51 -8.12 -7.14
CA ASP A 103 3.64 -8.58 -5.75
C ASP A 103 4.96 -9.34 -5.49
N LYS A 104 5.85 -9.37 -6.48
CA LYS A 104 7.08 -10.16 -6.51
C LYS A 104 8.27 -9.28 -6.11
N GLU A 105 8.90 -9.61 -4.99
CA GLU A 105 10.15 -8.99 -4.55
C GLU A 105 11.31 -10.00 -4.74
N PRO A 106 12.29 -9.73 -5.62
CA PRO A 106 13.29 -10.72 -6.04
C PRO A 106 14.45 -10.91 -5.03
N PHE A 107 14.20 -10.69 -3.74
CA PHE A 107 15.21 -10.86 -2.69
C PHE A 107 15.01 -12.19 -1.95
N GLY A 108 16.10 -12.75 -1.42
CA GLY A 108 16.06 -13.99 -0.62
C GLY A 108 15.10 -13.88 0.57
N THR A 109 14.80 -15.02 1.22
CA THR A 109 13.94 -14.98 2.41
C THR A 109 14.55 -14.08 3.47
N ARG A 110 13.68 -13.37 4.20
CA ARG A 110 14.04 -12.65 5.43
C ARG A 110 13.58 -13.41 6.69
N MET A 111 13.02 -14.61 6.51
CA MET A 111 12.51 -15.45 7.60
C MET A 111 13.66 -16.22 8.25
N ASP A 112 13.61 -16.37 9.57
CA ASP A 112 14.53 -17.23 10.31
C ASP A 112 14.05 -18.69 10.24
N TYR A 113 14.81 -19.53 9.54
CA TYR A 113 14.52 -20.96 9.39
C TYR A 113 14.69 -21.77 10.67
N TYR A 114 15.41 -21.23 11.66
CA TYR A 114 15.69 -21.89 12.93
C TYR A 114 14.78 -21.42 14.06
N GLU A 115 13.85 -20.49 13.77
CA GLU A 115 12.88 -20.02 14.75
C GLU A 115 11.97 -21.17 15.21
N THR A 116 11.63 -21.17 16.49
CA THR A 116 10.73 -22.18 17.06
C THR A 116 9.36 -22.08 16.38
N GLY A 117 8.92 -23.18 15.76
CA GLY A 117 7.65 -23.24 15.03
C GLY A 117 7.77 -22.98 13.53
N TYR A 118 8.96 -22.73 13.01
CA TYR A 118 9.19 -22.74 11.57
C TYR A 118 9.07 -24.18 11.03
N GLU A 119 8.21 -24.38 10.02
CA GLU A 119 7.95 -25.67 9.40
C GLU A 119 8.52 -25.69 7.98
N TRP A 120 9.09 -26.84 7.60
CA TRP A 120 9.67 -27.08 6.29
C TRP A 120 9.34 -28.50 5.84
N LEU A 121 9.14 -28.65 4.53
CA LEU A 121 8.81 -29.92 3.91
C LEU A 121 10.07 -30.47 3.23
N LEU A 122 10.43 -31.70 3.60
CA LEU A 122 11.48 -32.45 2.93
C LEU A 122 10.89 -33.30 1.82
N HIS A 123 11.63 -33.43 0.72
CA HIS A 123 11.23 -34.33 -0.35
C HIS A 123 11.25 -35.78 0.14
N SER A 124 10.15 -36.51 -0.09
CA SER A 124 10.10 -37.95 0.18
C SER A 124 10.77 -38.72 -0.95
N ALA A 125 11.74 -39.58 -0.60
CA ALA A 125 12.34 -40.52 -1.54
C ALA A 125 11.41 -41.71 -1.91
N SER A 126 10.29 -41.86 -1.19
CA SER A 126 9.25 -42.84 -1.48
C SER A 126 8.04 -42.14 -2.09
N PRO A 127 7.81 -42.26 -3.42
CA PRO A 127 6.68 -41.64 -4.07
C PRO A 127 5.37 -42.36 -3.73
N VAL A 128 4.30 -41.59 -3.50
CA VAL A 128 2.94 -42.12 -3.34
C VAL A 128 2.32 -42.28 -4.73
N HIS A 129 1.68 -43.42 -5.00
CA HIS A 129 1.11 -43.74 -6.31
C HIS A 129 -0.19 -42.99 -6.62
N GLU A 130 -0.92 -42.57 -5.60
CA GLU A 130 -2.18 -41.84 -5.73
C GLU A 130 -1.99 -40.41 -5.21
N LEU A 131 -1.92 -39.43 -6.12
CA LEU A 131 -2.11 -38.04 -5.77
C LEU A 131 -3.60 -37.71 -5.90
N ASN A 132 -4.15 -37.01 -4.91
CA ASN A 132 -5.43 -36.34 -5.10
C ASN A 132 -5.20 -35.16 -6.04
N ASP A 133 -5.73 -35.23 -7.26
CA ASP A 133 -5.53 -34.21 -8.30
C ASP A 133 -6.23 -32.88 -7.99
N ASP A 134 -7.19 -32.87 -7.07
CA ASP A 134 -7.91 -31.65 -6.68
C ASP A 134 -7.19 -30.89 -5.55
N MET A 135 -6.01 -30.34 -5.86
CA MET A 135 -5.25 -29.45 -4.97
C MET A 135 -5.76 -28.00 -5.03
N ARG A 136 -7.09 -27.82 -5.12
CA ARG A 136 -7.71 -26.50 -5.17
C ARG A 136 -8.71 -26.32 -4.05
N ILE A 137 -8.81 -25.09 -3.58
CA ILE A 137 -9.80 -24.69 -2.58
C ILE A 137 -10.57 -23.48 -3.10
N THR A 138 -11.85 -23.42 -2.76
CA THR A 138 -12.68 -22.24 -3.03
C THR A 138 -12.46 -21.22 -1.92
N ILE A 139 -11.94 -20.05 -2.27
CA ILE A 139 -11.73 -18.92 -1.36
C ILE A 139 -12.94 -17.98 -1.48
N GLY A 140 -13.64 -17.79 -0.37
CA GLY A 140 -14.78 -16.88 -0.25
C GLY A 140 -15.90 -17.46 0.63
N GLY A 141 -16.33 -16.71 1.65
CA GLY A 141 -17.47 -17.07 2.51
C GLY A 141 -18.82 -16.50 2.01
N PRO A 142 -19.89 -16.55 2.83
CA PRO A 142 -21.24 -16.09 2.47
C PRO A 142 -21.29 -14.62 2.00
N ASP A 143 -20.42 -13.78 2.55
CA ASP A 143 -20.32 -12.35 2.21
C ASP A 143 -19.44 -12.05 0.99
N CYS A 144 -18.84 -13.07 0.38
CA CYS A 144 -17.93 -12.90 -0.76
C CYS A 144 -18.73 -12.82 -2.07
N LYS A 145 -18.73 -11.64 -2.71
CA LYS A 145 -19.41 -11.42 -4.00
C LYS A 145 -18.77 -12.16 -5.18
N LYS A 146 -17.50 -12.56 -5.05
CA LYS A 146 -16.69 -13.18 -6.11
C LYS A 146 -15.82 -14.28 -5.52
N PRO A 147 -16.39 -15.43 -5.14
CA PRO A 147 -15.58 -16.57 -4.72
C PRO A 147 -14.73 -17.04 -5.90
N TYR A 148 -13.53 -17.54 -5.61
CA TYR A 148 -12.63 -18.04 -6.64
C TYR A 148 -11.96 -19.33 -6.19
N SER A 149 -11.68 -20.21 -7.16
CA SER A 149 -10.92 -21.43 -6.91
C SER A 149 -9.43 -21.12 -7.02
N ALA A 150 -8.66 -21.41 -5.98
CA ALA A 150 -7.22 -21.20 -5.92
C ALA A 150 -6.49 -22.53 -5.70
N SER A 151 -5.30 -22.70 -6.27
CA SER A 151 -4.46 -23.84 -5.90
C SER A 151 -3.87 -23.64 -4.50
N ILE A 152 -3.82 -24.72 -3.73
CA ILE A 152 -3.20 -24.74 -2.39
C ILE A 152 -1.70 -24.47 -2.49
N LEU A 153 -1.07 -24.93 -3.58
CA LEU A 153 0.34 -24.72 -3.87
C LEU A 153 0.49 -23.76 -5.04
N ASN A 154 1.25 -22.69 -4.83
CA ASN A 154 1.56 -21.72 -5.88
C ASN A 154 3.05 -21.79 -6.22
N ILE A 155 3.37 -21.65 -7.50
CA ILE A 155 4.75 -21.59 -7.98
C ILE A 155 5.25 -20.17 -7.72
N SER A 156 6.32 -20.05 -6.94
CA SER A 156 6.97 -18.77 -6.72
C SER A 156 7.53 -18.20 -8.02
N ALA A 157 7.59 -16.88 -8.13
CA ALA A 157 8.20 -16.23 -9.26
C ALA A 157 9.72 -16.35 -9.19
N LEU A 158 10.24 -17.39 -9.81
CA LEU A 158 11.68 -17.55 -10.03
C LEU A 158 12.11 -16.61 -11.16
N SER A 159 13.22 -15.91 -10.96
CA SER A 159 13.78 -15.07 -12.02
C SER A 159 14.18 -15.95 -13.21
N PHE A 160 14.04 -15.43 -14.43
CA PHE A 160 14.43 -16.17 -15.64
C PHE A 160 15.90 -16.61 -15.61
N GLY A 161 16.78 -15.90 -14.90
CA GLY A 161 18.18 -16.31 -14.71
C GLY A 161 18.39 -17.45 -13.70
N SER A 162 17.43 -17.69 -12.81
CA SER A 162 17.47 -18.81 -11.84
C SER A 162 16.85 -20.10 -12.38
N LEU A 163 15.92 -19.98 -13.32
CA LEU A 163 15.49 -21.10 -14.15
C LEU A 163 16.57 -21.30 -15.20
N SER A 164 17.09 -22.52 -15.32
CA SER A 164 18.05 -22.86 -16.39
C SER A 164 17.39 -22.51 -17.73
N GLY A 165 17.76 -21.37 -18.30
CA GLY A 165 17.21 -20.85 -19.53
C GLY A 165 17.56 -21.81 -20.65
N LYS A 166 16.59 -22.65 -21.01
CA LYS A 166 16.60 -23.40 -22.25
C LYS A 166 15.80 -22.66 -23.29
#